data_AF-A0A4R5FB94-F1
#
_entry.id   AF-A0A4R5FB94-F1
#
_cell.length_a   1.000
_cell.length_b   1.000
_cell.length_c   1.000
_cell.angle_alpha   90.00
_cell.angle_beta   90.00
_cell.angle_gamma   90.00
#
_symmetry.space_group_name_H-M   'P 1'
#
loop_
_entity.id
_entity.type
_entity.pdbx_description
1 polymer ?
#
loop_
_entity_poly.entity_id
_entity_poly.type
_entity_poly.pdbx_seq_one_letter_code
_entity_poly.pdbx_strand_id
1 'polypeptide(L)'
;MKMLGSGRARPFTAHDPPPRFTALLRAAGFRAAAVDTVRWRHRAGLGSWWDDIVQAGGRRFAVISRLPPETVERVRACYLRLAEPYVLEGFPVCAHLARATR
;
A
#
# COMPACT_ATOMS: atom_id res chain seq x y z
N MET A 1 -19.32 27.50 3.14
CA MET A 1 -19.44 26.11 3.65
C MET A 1 -19.69 25.19 2.46
N LYS A 2 -18.69 24.43 1.98
CA LYS A 2 -18.82 23.48 0.87
C LYS A 2 -18.42 22.11 1.41
N MET A 3 -19.38 21.20 1.54
CA MET A 3 -19.13 19.80 1.91
C MET A 3 -18.35 19.14 0.78
N LEU A 4 -17.07 18.85 1.00
CA LEU A 4 -16.25 18.08 0.08
C LEU A 4 -16.44 16.59 0.38
N GLY A 5 -17.20 15.94 -0.50
CA GLY A 5 -17.11 14.55 -0.92
C GLY A 5 -16.80 13.49 0.14
N SER A 6 -17.85 12.81 0.59
CA SER A 6 -17.74 11.43 1.09
C SER A 6 -17.17 10.55 -0.03
N GLY A 7 -15.85 10.37 -0.04
CA GLY A 7 -15.17 9.48 -0.99
C GLY A 7 -15.75 8.08 -0.86
N ARG A 8 -16.38 7.59 -1.93
CA ARG A 8 -16.91 6.21 -1.99
C ARG A 8 -15.76 5.27 -1.60
N ALA A 9 -15.95 4.48 -0.54
CA ALA A 9 -14.98 3.46 -0.14
C ALA A 9 -14.64 2.64 -1.39
N ARG A 10 -13.34 2.34 -1.61
CA ARG A 10 -12.96 1.58 -2.82
C ARG A 10 -13.75 0.27 -2.81
N PRO A 11 -14.26 -0.19 -3.96
CA PRO A 11 -15.18 -1.32 -4.02
C PRO A 11 -14.63 -2.59 -3.34
N PHE A 12 -13.30 -2.72 -3.25
CA PHE A 12 -12.65 -3.88 -2.67
C PHE A 12 -12.13 -3.71 -1.25
N THR A 13 -12.10 -2.49 -0.69
CA THR A 13 -11.60 -2.24 0.69
C THR A 13 -12.40 -3.03 1.72
N ALA A 14 -13.66 -3.33 1.43
CA ALA A 14 -14.52 -4.14 2.28
C ALA A 14 -14.03 -5.60 2.40
N HIS A 15 -13.25 -6.10 1.43
CA HIS A 15 -12.74 -7.46 1.37
C HIS A 15 -11.29 -7.61 1.81
N ASP A 16 -10.59 -6.51 2.14
CA ASP A 16 -9.20 -6.53 2.59
C ASP A 16 -8.93 -7.48 3.79
N PRO A 17 -9.86 -7.68 4.76
CA PRO A 17 -9.63 -8.61 5.85
C PRO A 17 -9.58 -10.08 5.38
N PRO A 18 -8.64 -10.91 5.87
CA PRO A 18 -8.50 -12.31 5.46
C PRO A 18 -9.79 -13.14 5.46
N PRO A 19 -10.68 -13.04 6.47
CA PRO A 19 -11.94 -13.80 6.48
C PRO A 19 -12.85 -13.41 5.31
N ARG A 20 -12.93 -12.12 4.98
CA ARG A 20 -13.77 -11.60 3.90
C ARG A 20 -13.19 -11.94 2.54
N PHE A 21 -11.87 -11.92 2.40
CA PHE A 21 -11.23 -12.34 1.16
C PHE A 21 -11.40 -13.85 0.92
N THR A 22 -11.29 -14.65 1.98
CA THR A 22 -11.58 -16.10 1.92
C THR A 22 -13.02 -16.38 1.51
N ALA A 23 -13.99 -15.64 2.07
CA ALA A 23 -15.39 -15.77 1.69
C ALA A 23 -15.63 -15.42 0.21
N LEU A 24 -14.96 -14.40 -0.31
CA LEU A 24 -15.02 -14.02 -1.72
C LEU A 24 -14.53 -15.15 -2.64
N LEU A 25 -13.41 -15.79 -2.31
CA LEU A 25 -12.86 -16.92 -3.08
C LEU A 25 -13.84 -18.11 -3.11
N ARG A 26 -14.48 -18.41 -1.97
CA ARG A 26 -15.51 -19.46 -1.90
C ARG A 26 -16.74 -19.13 -2.72
N ALA A 27 -17.21 -17.88 -2.66
CA ALA A 27 -18.36 -17.42 -3.45
C ALA A 27 -18.08 -17.48 -4.97
N ALA A 28 -16.82 -17.33 -5.38
CA ALA A 28 -16.38 -17.50 -6.76
C ALA A 28 -16.21 -18.98 -7.18
N GLY A 29 -16.52 -19.94 -6.30
CA GLY A 29 -16.49 -21.38 -6.61
C GLY A 29 -15.16 -22.07 -6.34
N PHE A 30 -14.16 -21.37 -5.81
CA PHE A 30 -12.88 -21.99 -5.45
C PHE A 30 -13.00 -22.84 -4.19
N ARG A 31 -12.27 -23.96 -4.17
CA ARG A 31 -12.16 -24.89 -3.05
C ARG A 31 -10.83 -24.71 -2.32
N ALA A 32 -10.74 -25.27 -1.11
CA ALA A 32 -9.55 -25.18 -0.26
C ALA A 32 -9.03 -23.73 -0.06
N ALA A 33 -9.93 -22.74 -0.12
CA ALA A 33 -9.58 -21.33 -0.02
C ALA A 33 -9.05 -21.00 1.39
N ALA A 34 -7.84 -20.45 1.43
CA ALA A 34 -7.19 -19.94 2.62
C ALA A 34 -6.43 -18.65 2.31
N VAL A 35 -6.31 -17.79 3.31
CA VAL A 35 -5.56 -16.53 3.21
C VAL A 35 -4.62 -16.44 4.40
N ASP A 36 -3.32 -16.44 4.11
CA ASP A 36 -2.26 -16.36 5.10
C ASP A 36 -1.77 -14.91 5.23
N THR A 37 -1.55 -14.45 6.46
CA THR A 37 -0.96 -13.12 6.71
C THR A 37 0.53 -13.26 6.89
N VAL A 38 1.31 -12.70 5.96
CA VAL A 38 2.77 -12.72 6.01
C VAL A 38 3.29 -11.34 6.37
N ARG A 39 4.23 -11.30 7.30
CA ARG A 39 4.90 -10.07 7.75
C ARG A 39 6.40 -10.23 7.61
N TRP A 40 7.07 -9.19 7.11
CA TRP A 40 8.53 -9.17 6.99
C TRP A 40 9.08 -7.75 7.08
N ARG A 41 10.41 -7.67 7.20
CA ARG A 41 11.17 -6.41 7.13
C ARG A 41 11.75 -6.28 5.74
N HIS A 42 11.22 -5.35 4.95
CA HIS A 42 11.73 -5.07 3.62
C HIS A 42 12.90 -4.10 3.71
N ARG A 43 14.07 -4.50 3.23
CA ARG A 43 15.26 -3.64 3.16
C ARG A 43 15.30 -2.96 1.80
N ALA A 44 15.20 -1.65 1.81
CA ALA A 44 15.37 -0.78 0.64
C ALA A 44 16.22 0.42 1.04
N GLY A 45 17.05 0.92 0.12
CA GLY A 45 17.73 2.19 0.33
C GLY A 45 16.72 3.34 0.35
N LEU A 46 17.00 4.43 1.08
CA LEU A 46 16.06 5.56 1.17
C LEU A 46 15.75 6.20 -0.18
N GLY A 47 16.76 6.32 -1.04
CA GLY A 47 16.60 6.86 -2.40
C GLY A 47 15.71 5.96 -3.26
N SER A 48 16.01 4.65 -3.29
CA SER A 48 15.20 3.69 -4.05
C SER A 48 13.77 3.60 -3.51
N TRP A 49 13.59 3.63 -2.19
CA TRP A 49 12.27 3.64 -1.56
C TRP A 49 11.40 4.83 -2.02
N TRP A 50 11.99 6.03 -2.11
CA TRP A 50 11.27 7.22 -2.59
C TRP A 50 10.90 7.10 -4.06
N ASP A 51 11.87 6.73 -4.90
CA ASP A 51 11.65 6.61 -6.34
C ASP A 51 10.63 5.51 -6.65
N ASP A 52 10.73 4.36 -5.98
CA ASP A 52 9.80 3.24 -6.11
C ASP A 52 8.39 3.61 -5.63
N ILE A 53 8.23 4.37 -4.54
CA ILE A 53 6.90 4.77 -4.06
C ILE A 53 6.25 5.82 -4.98
N VAL A 54 7.02 6.82 -5.42
CA VAL A 54 6.48 7.88 -6.27
C VAL A 54 6.13 7.32 -7.65
N GLN A 55 6.97 6.44 -8.20
CA GLN A 55 6.74 5.82 -9.51
C GLN A 55 5.71 4.67 -9.44
N ALA A 56 5.89 3.70 -8.53
CA ALA A 56 5.01 2.53 -8.44
C ALA A 56 3.66 2.84 -7.77
N GLY A 57 3.59 3.88 -6.95
CA GLY A 57 2.37 4.27 -6.26
C GLY A 57 1.31 4.93 -7.18
N GLY A 58 1.67 5.23 -8.43
CA GLY A 58 0.77 5.62 -9.50
C GLY A 58 -0.17 6.77 -9.12
N ARG A 59 -1.47 6.65 -9.43
CA ARG A 59 -2.46 7.71 -9.16
C ARG A 59 -2.55 8.14 -7.68
N ARG A 60 -2.13 7.30 -6.72
CA ARG A 60 -2.16 7.67 -5.28
C ARG A 60 -1.14 8.77 -4.97
N PHE A 61 0.02 8.74 -5.62
CA PHE A 61 1.10 9.70 -5.39
C PHE A 61 1.21 10.76 -6.48
N ALA A 62 0.41 10.67 -7.54
CA ALA A 62 0.32 11.68 -8.60
C ALA A 62 0.01 13.10 -8.09
N VAL A 63 -0.56 13.25 -6.88
CA VAL A 63 -0.74 14.55 -6.23
C VAL A 63 0.60 15.20 -5.88
N ILE A 64 1.58 14.42 -5.44
CA ILE A 64 2.93 14.90 -5.11
C ILE A 64 3.64 15.34 -6.38
N SER A 65 3.58 14.54 -7.45
CA SER A 65 4.24 14.84 -8.73
C SER A 65 3.71 16.09 -9.44
N ARG A 66 2.56 16.64 -9.02
CA ARG A 66 1.96 17.86 -9.58
C ARG A 66 2.30 19.12 -8.80
N LEU A 67 2.99 18.99 -7.67
CA LEU A 67 3.42 20.14 -6.87
C LEU A 67 4.60 20.85 -7.56
N PRO A 68 4.82 22.13 -7.25
CA PRO A 68 6.04 22.81 -7.67
C PRO A 68 7.31 22.03 -7.25
N PRO A 69 8.39 22.04 -8.06
CA PRO A 69 9.59 21.23 -7.79
C PRO A 69 10.17 21.44 -6.38
N GLU A 70 10.21 22.67 -5.90
CA GLU A 70 10.69 23.01 -4.57
C GLU A 70 9.82 22.40 -3.46
N THR A 71 8.51 22.25 -3.72
CA THR A 71 7.60 21.58 -2.79
C THR A 71 7.81 20.07 -2.81
N VAL A 72 8.04 19.48 -3.99
CA VAL A 72 8.37 18.06 -4.11
C VAL A 72 9.63 17.72 -3.31
N GLU A 73 10.68 18.53 -3.41
CA GLU A 73 11.92 18.32 -2.65
C GLU A 73 11.72 18.45 -1.14
N ARG A 74 10.87 19.39 -0.69
CA ARG A 74 10.50 19.48 0.73
C ARG A 74 9.74 18.26 1.22
N VAL A 75 8.81 17.74 0.42
CA VAL A 75 8.06 16.51 0.73
C VAL A 75 9.02 15.32 0.78
N ARG A 76 9.92 15.20 -0.20
CA ARG A 76 10.96 14.18 -0.25
C ARG A 76 11.81 14.18 1.01
N ALA A 77 12.35 15.34 1.39
CA ALA A 77 13.19 15.48 2.59
C ALA A 77 12.44 15.03 3.86
N CYS A 78 11.16 15.39 4.01
CA CYS A 78 10.32 14.93 5.11
C CYS A 78 10.16 13.40 5.13
N TYR A 79 9.90 12.80 3.97
CA TYR A 79 9.75 11.35 3.89
C TYR A 79 11.06 10.61 4.18
N LEU A 80 12.19 11.08 3.65
CA LEU A 80 13.50 10.49 3.94
C LEU A 80 13.82 10.53 5.44
N ARG A 81 13.53 11.65 6.11
CA ARG A 81 13.68 11.78 7.57
C ARG A 81 12.78 10.81 8.34
N LEU A 82 11.54 10.60 7.91
CA LEU A 82 10.63 9.63 8.54
C LEU A 82 11.06 8.19 8.26
N ALA A 83 11.71 7.95 7.14
CA ALA A 83 12.15 6.63 6.70
C ALA A 83 13.51 6.21 7.29
N GLU A 84 14.31 7.17 7.77
CA GLU A 84 15.66 6.95 8.32
C GLU A 84 15.77 5.79 9.33
N PRO A 85 14.88 5.64 10.33
CA PRO A 85 14.96 4.51 11.27
C PRO A 85 14.83 3.14 10.59
N TYR A 86 14.10 3.07 9.47
CA TYR A 86 13.81 1.84 8.76
C TYR A 86 14.93 1.41 7.80
N VAL A 87 15.99 2.21 7.63
CA VAL A 87 17.16 1.80 6.83
C VAL A 87 17.83 0.58 7.43
N LEU A 88 18.00 0.58 8.76
CA LEU A 88 18.63 -0.51 9.49
C LEU A 88 17.60 -1.58 9.89
N GLU A 89 16.42 -1.16 10.36
CA GLU A 89 15.38 -2.06 10.84
C GLU A 89 14.61 -2.78 9.71
N GLY A 90 14.60 -2.18 8.52
CA GLY A 90 13.74 -2.55 7.40
C GLY A 90 12.30 -2.05 7.58
N PHE A 91 11.68 -1.68 6.45
CA PHE A 91 10.29 -1.23 6.42
C PHE A 91 9.36 -2.38 6.81
N PRO A 92 8.41 -2.15 7.73
CA PRO A 92 7.42 -3.16 8.07
C PRO A 92 6.47 -3.36 6.89
N VAL A 93 6.40 -4.59 6.38
CA VAL A 93 5.47 -4.96 5.32
C VAL A 93 4.55 -6.08 5.81
N CYS A 94 3.29 -6.00 5.41
CA CYS A 94 2.27 -7.01 5.64
C CYS A 94 1.57 -7.31 4.31
N ALA A 95 1.43 -8.58 3.98
CA ALA A 95 0.69 -9.04 2.81
C ALA A 95 -0.28 -10.16 3.19
N HIS A 96 -1.38 -10.24 2.45
CA HIS A 96 -2.33 -11.34 2.51
C HIS A 96 -2.13 -12.23 1.29
N LEU A 97 -1.67 -13.46 1.50
CA LEU A 97 -1.43 -14.44 0.44
C LEU A 97 -2.62 -15.39 0.37
N ALA A 98 -3.38 -15.29 -0.71
CA ALA A 98 -4.49 -16.20 -0.98
C ALA A 98 -4.02 -17.44 -1.74
N ARG A 99 -4.56 -18.60 -1.34
CA ARG A 99 -4.40 -19.87 -2.05
C ARG A 99 -5.76 -20.57 -2.14
N ALA A 100 -6.06 -21.13 -3.30
CA ALA A 100 -7.27 -21.90 -3.54
C ALA A 100 -7.11 -22.78 -4.79
N THR A 101 -7.92 -23.82 -4.92
CA THR A 101 -7.98 -24.69 -6.11
C THR A 101 -9.31 -24.53 -6.82
N ARG A 102 -9.33 -24.78 -8.12
CA ARG A 102 -10.54 -24.73 -8.94
C ARG A 102 -11.23 -26.09 -8.97
#